data_AF-A0A244E6M5-F1
#
_entry.id   AF-A0A244E6M5-F1
#
_cell.length_a   1.000
_cell.length_b   1.000
_cell.length_c   1.000
_cell.angle_alpha   90.00
_cell.angle_beta   90.00
_cell.angle_gamma   90.00
#
_symmetry.space_group_name_H-M   'P 1'
#
loop_
_entity.id
_entity.type
_entity.pdbx_description
1 polymer ?
#
loop_
_entity_poly.entity_id
_entity_poly.type
_entity_poly.pdbx_seq_one_letter_code
_entity_poly.pdbx_strand_id
1 'polypeptide(L)' 'MTKIEEAIAQHPYMLHIERIVRIAPLMTNAERAALTAWAEEAVESAVPFDASIWPGWSAVARRLAH' A
#
# COMPACT_ATOMS: atom_id res chain seq x y z
N MET A 1 12.02 20.20 -15.19
CA MET A 1 10.75 19.60 -14.79
C MET A 1 9.65 20.55 -15.19
N THR A 2 8.63 20.09 -15.91
CA THR A 2 7.47 20.90 -16.28
C THR A 2 6.52 21.04 -15.08
N LYS A 3 5.65 22.06 -15.08
CA LYS A 3 4.62 22.22 -14.03
C LYS A 3 3.71 20.99 -13.90
N ILE A 4 3.50 20.26 -14.99
CA ILE A 4 2.71 19.03 -15.03
C ILE A 4 3.48 17.89 -14.34
N GLU A 5 4.78 17.77 -14.60
CA GLU A 5 5.64 16.77 -13.93
C GLU A 5 5.72 17.01 -12.41
N GLU A 6 5.82 18.28 -11.98
CA GLU A 6 5.75 18.65 -10.56
C GLU A 6 4.42 18.27 -9.92
N ALA A 7 3.31 18.55 -10.61
CA ALA A 7 1.97 18.19 -10.13
C ALA A 7 1.76 16.68 -10.00
N ILE A 8 2.29 15.90 -10.95
CA ILE A 8 2.24 14.43 -10.90
C ILE A 8 3.09 13.90 -9.74
N ALA A 9 4.31 14.41 -9.58
CA ALA A 9 5.22 14.00 -8.51
C ALA A 9 4.68 14.29 -7.11
N GLN A 10 3.84 15.33 -6.96
CA GLN A 10 3.19 15.67 -5.69
C GLN A 10 1.76 15.14 -5.56
N HIS A 11 1.28 14.35 -6.53
CA HIS A 11 -0.07 13.82 -6.48
C HIS A 11 -0.23 12.85 -5.29
N PRO A 12 -1.17 13.09 -4.35
CA PRO A 12 -1.25 12.32 -3.10
C PRO A 12 -1.39 10.81 -3.32
N TYR A 13 -2.16 10.40 -4.33
CA TYR A 13 -2.31 8.99 -4.69
C TYR A 13 -1.01 8.37 -5.20
N MET A 14 -0.24 9.11 -6.02
CA MET A 14 1.05 8.60 -6.54
C MET A 14 2.05 8.42 -5.41
N LEU A 15 2.13 9.40 -4.50
CA LEU A 15 2.98 9.31 -3.31
C LEU A 15 2.59 8.15 -2.39
N HIS A 16 1.29 7.84 -2.27
CA HIS A 16 0.81 6.67 -1.52
C HIS A 16 1.27 5.36 -2.15
N ILE A 17 1.06 5.19 -3.47
CA ILE A 17 1.49 3.99 -4.19
C ILE A 17 3.02 3.82 -4.14
N GLU A 18 3.78 4.90 -4.35
CA GLU A 18 5.25 4.85 -4.24
C GLU A 18 5.71 4.39 -2.85
N ARG A 19 5.05 4.84 -1.79
CA ARG A 19 5.37 4.37 -0.43
C ARG A 19 5.10 2.89 -0.29
N ILE A 20 3.94 2.40 -0.74
CA ILE A 20 3.59 0.97 -0.71
C ILE A 20 4.64 0.14 -1.44
N VAL A 21 4.99 0.52 -2.67
CA VAL A 21 5.99 -0.20 -3.48
C VAL A 21 7.35 -0.26 -2.77
N ARG A 22 7.75 0.80 -2.07
CA ARG A 22 9.01 0.84 -1.31
C ARG A 22 8.99 -0.04 -0.06
N ILE A 23 7.85 -0.12 0.65
CA ILE A 23 7.77 -0.84 1.93
C ILE A 23 7.35 -2.31 1.79
N ALA A 24 6.60 -2.67 0.75
CA ALA A 24 6.10 -4.03 0.55
C ALA A 24 7.20 -5.11 0.57
N PRO A 25 8.40 -4.90 -0.04
CA PRO A 25 9.50 -5.86 0.04
C PRO A 25 10.06 -6.06 1.46
N LEU A 26 9.85 -5.09 2.36
CA LEU A 26 10.34 -5.08 3.73
C LEU A 26 9.32 -5.65 4.74
N MET A 27 8.20 -6.18 4.25
CA MET A 27 7.22 -6.86 5.08
C MET A 27 7.82 -8.12 5.70
N THR A 28 7.37 -8.46 6.90
CA THR A 28 7.59 -9.75 7.53
C THR A 28 6.69 -10.82 6.91
N ASN A 29 6.98 -12.10 7.19
CA ASN A 29 6.10 -13.20 6.76
C ASN A 29 4.68 -13.07 7.35
N ALA A 30 4.56 -12.63 8.60
CA ALA A 30 3.27 -12.45 9.27
C ALA A 30 2.43 -11.34 8.59
N GLU A 31 3.05 -10.22 8.23
CA GLU A 31 2.35 -9.13 7.53
C GLU A 31 1.94 -9.53 6.11
N ARG A 32 2.78 -10.30 5.41
CA ARG A 32 2.41 -10.85 4.10
C ARG A 32 1.22 -11.79 4.20
N ALA A 33 1.22 -12.68 5.19
CA ALA A 33 0.09 -13.58 5.43
C ALA A 33 -1.20 -12.83 5.75
N ALA A 34 -1.12 -11.76 6.56
CA ALA A 34 -2.27 -10.91 6.87
C ALA A 34 -2.83 -10.17 5.64
N LEU A 35 -1.96 -9.69 4.74
CA LEU A 35 -2.38 -9.10 3.47
C LEU A 35 -3.07 -10.13 2.57
N THR A 36 -2.53 -11.35 2.48
CA THR A 36 -3.14 -12.44 1.70
C THR A 36 -4.51 -12.82 2.24
N ALA A 37 -4.65 -13.04 3.56
CA ALA A 37 -5.93 -13.38 4.17
C ALA A 37 -6.98 -12.28 3.94
N TRP A 38 -6.60 -11.02 4.10
CA TRP A 38 -7.49 -9.90 3.78
C TRP A 38 -7.88 -9.85 2.30
N ALA A 39 -6.95 -10.16 1.39
CA ALA A 39 -7.22 -10.20 -0.04
C ALA A 39 -8.24 -11.28 -0.40
N GLU A 40 -8.12 -12.46 0.22
CA GLU A 40 -9.08 -13.57 0.04
C GLU A 40 -10.48 -13.16 0.52
N GLU A 41 -10.61 -12.59 1.72
CA GLU A 41 -11.88 -12.08 2.25
C GLU A 41 -12.50 -10.98 1.36
N ALA A 42 -11.67 -10.06 0.88
CA ALA A 42 -12.12 -8.95 0.03
C ALA A 42 -12.66 -9.45 -1.32
N VAL A 43 -11.99 -10.41 -1.97
CA VAL A 43 -12.42 -11.00 -3.25
C VAL A 43 -13.76 -11.72 -3.09
N GLU A 44 -13.99 -12.40 -1.96
CA GLU A 44 -15.26 -13.07 -1.68
C GLU A 44 -16.41 -12.09 -1.41
N SER A 45 -16.11 -10.86 -0.98
CA SER A 45 -17.11 -9.88 -0.54
C SER A 45 -17.73 -8.99 -1.64
N ALA A 46 -17.42 -9.23 -2.92
CA ALA A 46 -17.83 -8.37 -4.06
C ALA A 46 -17.41 -6.89 -3.94
N VAL A 47 -16.56 -6.55 -2.97
CA VAL A 47 -15.93 -5.24 -2.83
C VAL A 47 -14.78 -5.14 -3.85
N PRO A 48 -14.61 -4.01 -4.55
CA PRO A 48 -13.46 -3.81 -5.43
C PRO A 48 -12.15 -3.99 -4.64
N PHE A 49 -11.41 -5.04 -4.97
CA PHE A 49 -10.13 -5.32 -4.35
C PHE A 49 -9.05 -4.42 -4.96
N ASP A 50 -8.35 -3.69 -4.10
CA ASP A 50 -7.07 -3.05 -4.40
C ASP A 50 -6.12 -3.28 -3.22
N ALA A 51 -4.99 -3.96 -3.43
CA ALA A 51 -4.00 -4.18 -2.38
C ALA A 51 -3.50 -2.85 -1.76
N SER A 52 -3.59 -1.73 -2.49
CA SER A 52 -3.21 -0.41 -2.01
C SER A 52 -4.13 0.16 -0.93
N ILE A 53 -5.35 -0.39 -0.77
CA ILE A 53 -6.32 0.02 0.25
C ILE A 53 -6.31 -0.88 1.49
N TRP A 54 -5.41 -1.87 1.55
CA TRP A 54 -5.28 -2.73 2.72
C TRP A 54 -5.01 -1.89 3.99
N PRO A 55 -5.84 -2.00 5.04
CA PRO A 55 -5.71 -1.17 6.24
C PRO A 55 -4.41 -1.43 7.02
N GLY A 56 -3.75 -2.57 6.78
CA GLY A 56 -2.50 -2.95 7.46
C GLY A 56 -1.28 -2.09 7.10
N TRP A 57 -1.31 -1.32 6.01
CA TRP A 57 -0.16 -0.50 5.57
C TRP A 57 0.35 0.47 6.64
N SER A 58 -0.55 1.04 7.46
CA SER A 58 -0.17 1.96 8.55
C SER A 58 0.69 1.27 9.63
N ALA A 59 0.40 0.00 9.93
CA ALA A 59 1.16 -0.77 10.91
C ALA A 59 2.56 -1.12 10.38
N VAL A 60 2.64 -1.56 9.12
CA VAL A 60 3.92 -1.85 8.43
C VAL A 60 4.80 -0.60 8.40
N ALA A 61 4.24 0.54 7.99
CA ALA A 61 4.96 1.80 7.91
C ALA A 61 5.50 2.25 9.27
N ARG A 62 4.70 2.12 10.34
CA ARG A 62 5.13 2.46 11.70
C ARG A 62 6.28 1.55 12.16
N ARG A 63 6.21 0.25 11.89
CA ARG A 63 7.28 -0.69 12.25
C ARG A 63 8.60 -0.37 11.54
N LEU A 64 8.56 0.02 10.27
CA LEU A 64 9.77 0.32 9.49
C LEU A 64 10.39 1.70 9.80
N ALA A 65 9.64 2.59 10.45
CA ALA A 65 10.10 3.91 10.83
C ALA A 65 10.87 3.94 12.18
N HIS A 66 10.87 2.82 12.92
CA HIS A 66 11.53 2.65 14.21
C HIS A 66 12.63 1.58 14.12
#